data_AF-L7UBA4-F1
#
_entry.id   AF-L7UBA4-F1
#
_cell.length_a   1.000
_cell.length_b   1.000
_cell.length_c   1.000
_cell.angle_alpha   90.00
_cell.angle_beta   90.00
_cell.angle_gamma   90.00
#
_symmetry.space_group_name_H-M   'P 1'
#
loop_
_entity.id
_entity.type
_entity.pdbx_description
1 polymer ?
#
loop_
_entity_poly.entity_id
_entity_poly.type
_entity_poly.pdbx_seq_one_letter_code
_entity_poly.pdbx_strand_id
1 'polypeptide(L)'
;MALSGSIRQGEDGVQLIDAIRQVDGQLQQHEQFGDSSRIVGRVLERYKFALDVLARSNTRLQEWAARVELLDARSVDMLLGDLLVRAELESAVSRIESSGPSGAECEKLASLLEDALGPASRERGPGLARRGMERELIVGPSARTWVWDLPDASTPLADRLRESIQTGFMPGAQSSVSILRPTPRGAQGLERACTLLHRLVPRMADSIFRHLHSIAVAHIRGARGRMLTGSGGDGTPCMIFIDPDELENPWDTAGHILHEGIHLKLSDLIRTGAIVTDDEPVDLPWGRRTALSNTLFAFHAYVHMHVFRAAVEHLGPECHAEFGAPRDYQAPAHAMSVVNNETAVPYSRAEERLDFLHAQLSGPLSPRLTPHGRQLVAWLWDTLRPFERASTAPAPSVTASPRAPPSSARYRKGRHLSLRRSPSSEALFALDPRTQRIVTLNLAAWLAFELCEDKTEEELLSAYTASLGLGAERAWAQLAPTLEGLVASGMVERLPRAARDSGGASR
;
A
#
# COMPACT_ATOMS: atom_id res chain seq x y z
N MET A 1 -45.11 -22.31 -18.15
CA MET A 1 -43.78 -22.60 -17.57
C MET A 1 -42.67 -21.60 -17.95
N ALA A 2 -42.92 -20.55 -18.75
CA ALA A 2 -41.89 -19.58 -19.17
C ALA A 2 -41.73 -18.34 -18.25
N LEU A 3 -42.63 -18.11 -17.28
CA LEU A 3 -42.58 -16.96 -16.38
C LEU A 3 -41.66 -17.16 -15.15
N SER A 4 -41.24 -18.39 -14.87
CA SER A 4 -40.37 -18.70 -13.71
C SER A 4 -38.88 -18.43 -13.97
N GLY A 5 -38.46 -18.29 -15.23
CA GLY A 5 -37.05 -18.03 -15.60
C GLY A 5 -36.67 -16.54 -15.51
N SER A 6 -37.58 -15.65 -15.91
CA SER A 6 -37.32 -14.20 -15.90
C SER A 6 -37.32 -13.60 -14.48
N ILE A 7 -38.07 -14.19 -13.54
CA ILE A 7 -38.08 -13.74 -12.14
C ILE A 7 -36.77 -14.13 -11.44
N ARG A 8 -36.25 -15.34 -11.67
CA ARG A 8 -34.97 -15.79 -11.10
C ARG A 8 -33.77 -14.99 -11.61
N GLN A 9 -33.71 -14.68 -12.92
CA GLN A 9 -32.65 -13.83 -13.47
C GLN A 9 -32.67 -12.40 -12.89
N GLY A 10 -33.85 -11.89 -12.56
CA GLY A 10 -33.99 -10.59 -11.88
C GLY A 10 -33.53 -10.64 -10.42
N GLU A 11 -33.87 -11.69 -9.69
CA GLU A 11 -33.48 -11.88 -8.28
C GLU A 11 -31.96 -12.13 -8.14
N ASP A 12 -31.38 -12.96 -9.00
CA ASP A 12 -29.94 -13.26 -9.00
C ASP A 12 -29.12 -12.00 -9.36
N GLY A 13 -29.61 -11.17 -10.29
CA GLY A 13 -28.98 -9.90 -10.65
C GLY A 13 -29.00 -8.85 -9.52
N VAL A 14 -30.11 -8.74 -8.78
CA VAL A 14 -30.21 -7.83 -7.63
C VAL A 14 -29.28 -8.27 -6.49
N GLN A 15 -29.19 -9.58 -6.22
CA GLN A 15 -28.28 -10.11 -5.21
C GLN A 15 -26.81 -9.82 -5.54
N LEU A 16 -26.43 -9.91 -6.82
CA LEU A 16 -25.06 -9.65 -7.25
C LEU A 16 -24.70 -8.16 -7.17
N ILE A 17 -25.63 -7.26 -7.51
CA ILE A 17 -25.44 -5.81 -7.34
C ILE A 17 -25.18 -5.46 -5.87
N ASP A 18 -25.95 -6.03 -4.95
CA ASP A 18 -25.76 -5.82 -3.52
C ASP A 18 -24.43 -6.41 -3.03
N ALA A 19 -24.03 -7.58 -3.54
CA ALA A 19 -22.72 -8.16 -3.26
C ALA A 19 -21.57 -7.26 -3.73
N ILE A 20 -21.65 -6.69 -4.95
CA ILE A 20 -20.63 -5.76 -5.46
C ILE A 20 -20.48 -4.56 -4.52
N ARG A 21 -21.60 -3.92 -4.14
CA ARG A 21 -21.59 -2.75 -3.24
C ARG A 21 -21.07 -3.10 -1.84
N GLN A 22 -21.43 -4.28 -1.35
CA GLN A 22 -20.95 -4.78 -0.06
C GLN A 22 -19.44 -4.99 -0.10
N VAL A 23 -18.91 -5.68 -1.12
CA VAL A 23 -17.48 -5.99 -1.25
C VAL A 23 -16.66 -4.72 -1.48
N ASP A 24 -17.14 -3.79 -2.33
CA ASP A 24 -16.53 -2.45 -2.51
C ASP A 24 -16.32 -1.76 -1.16
N GLY A 25 -17.34 -1.78 -0.29
CA GLY A 25 -17.28 -1.24 1.07
C GLY A 25 -16.34 -2.01 2.00
N GLN A 26 -16.44 -3.34 2.05
CA GLN A 26 -15.66 -4.18 2.97
C GLN A 26 -14.15 -4.09 2.71
N LEU A 27 -13.74 -4.04 1.44
CA LEU A 27 -12.33 -3.87 1.06
C LEU A 27 -11.72 -2.55 1.58
N GLN A 28 -12.53 -1.54 1.91
CA GLN A 28 -12.04 -0.24 2.42
C GLN A 28 -12.18 -0.07 3.93
N GLN A 29 -12.92 -0.95 4.61
CA GLN A 29 -13.23 -0.79 6.04
C GLN A 29 -12.26 -1.52 6.96
N HIS A 30 -11.44 -2.43 6.45
CA HIS A 30 -10.49 -3.15 7.29
C HIS A 30 -9.42 -2.19 7.82
N GLU A 31 -9.43 -1.96 9.13
CA GLU A 31 -8.61 -0.95 9.81
C GLU A 31 -7.11 -1.06 9.47
N GLN A 32 -6.61 -2.28 9.33
CA GLN A 32 -5.19 -2.52 9.07
C GLN A 32 -4.80 -2.43 7.59
N PHE A 33 -5.68 -2.83 6.68
CA PHE A 33 -5.34 -3.20 5.30
C PHE A 33 -6.17 -2.45 4.24
N GLY A 34 -7.41 -2.08 4.58
CA GLY A 34 -8.37 -1.46 3.69
C GLY A 34 -8.52 0.05 3.91
N ASP A 35 -8.43 0.53 5.15
CA ASP A 35 -8.67 1.94 5.46
C ASP A 35 -7.50 2.81 4.99
N SER A 36 -7.66 3.42 3.80
CA SER A 36 -6.66 4.31 3.21
C SER A 36 -6.35 5.54 4.07
N SER A 37 -7.29 6.03 4.88
CA SER A 37 -7.01 7.18 5.76
C SER A 37 -6.03 6.78 6.85
N ARG A 38 -6.21 5.58 7.44
CA ARG A 38 -5.26 5.02 8.42
C ARG A 38 -3.93 4.67 7.78
N ILE A 39 -3.93 4.07 6.57
CA ILE A 39 -2.69 3.72 5.87
C ILE A 39 -1.86 4.97 5.58
N VAL A 40 -2.47 6.00 4.96
CA VAL A 40 -1.79 7.28 4.72
C VAL A 40 -1.32 7.91 6.03
N GLY A 41 -2.18 7.94 7.06
CA GLY A 41 -1.81 8.45 8.38
C GLY A 41 -0.58 7.77 9.00
N ARG A 42 -0.42 6.45 8.84
CA ARG A 42 0.79 5.74 9.30
C ARG A 42 2.01 6.11 8.47
N VAL A 43 1.87 6.21 7.15
CA VAL A 43 2.98 6.61 6.26
C VAL A 43 3.47 8.02 6.60
N LEU A 44 2.57 8.98 6.80
CA LEU A 44 2.93 10.34 7.18
C LEU A 44 3.69 10.38 8.51
N GLU A 45 3.26 9.59 9.49
CA GLU A 45 3.94 9.50 10.79
C GLU A 45 5.29 8.77 10.71
N ARG A 46 5.44 7.79 9.80
CA ARG A 46 6.75 7.19 9.48
C ARG A 46 7.70 8.25 8.93
N TYR A 47 7.23 9.11 8.04
CA TYR A 47 8.07 10.17 7.48
C TYR A 47 8.46 11.23 8.51
N LYS A 48 7.54 11.64 9.38
CA LYS A 48 7.88 12.52 10.50
C LYS A 48 8.91 11.88 11.42
N PHE A 49 8.76 10.58 11.73
CA PHE A 49 9.76 9.86 12.52
C PHE A 49 11.14 9.83 11.84
N ALA A 50 11.19 9.54 10.54
CA ALA A 50 12.43 9.56 9.78
C ALA A 50 13.07 10.96 9.81
N LEU A 51 12.27 12.01 9.60
CA LEU A 51 12.73 13.40 9.67
C LEU A 51 13.28 13.75 11.06
N ASP A 52 12.62 13.34 12.14
CA ASP A 52 13.10 13.52 13.52
C ASP A 52 14.44 12.81 13.77
N VAL A 53 14.61 11.61 13.21
CA VAL A 53 15.87 10.85 13.33
C VAL A 53 17.00 11.60 12.62
N LEU A 54 16.78 12.07 11.39
CA LEU A 54 17.78 12.80 10.60
C LEU A 54 18.10 14.18 11.22
N ALA A 55 17.11 14.86 11.78
CA ALA A 55 17.28 16.15 12.41
C ALA A 55 18.27 16.12 13.61
N ARG A 56 18.49 14.97 14.25
CA ARG A 56 19.43 14.87 15.39
C ARG A 56 20.87 15.19 15.00
N SER A 57 21.26 14.92 13.75
CA SER A 57 22.60 15.15 13.22
C SER A 57 22.68 16.30 12.22
N ASN A 58 21.54 16.90 11.83
CA ASN A 58 21.51 18.00 10.86
C ASN A 58 20.69 19.20 11.38
N THR A 59 21.38 20.30 11.71
CA THR A 59 20.75 21.51 12.27
C THR A 59 19.75 22.17 11.33
N ARG A 60 19.94 22.10 10.00
CA ARG A 60 18.95 22.64 9.04
C ARG A 60 17.65 21.87 9.12
N LEU A 61 17.72 20.53 9.22
CA LEU A 61 16.53 19.70 9.36
C LEU A 61 15.82 19.86 10.71
N GLN A 62 16.50 20.29 11.78
CA GLN A 62 15.85 20.55 13.08
C GLN A 62 14.78 21.63 12.98
N GLU A 63 15.08 22.73 12.28
CA GLU A 63 14.09 23.80 12.04
C GLU A 63 12.90 23.27 11.24
N TRP A 64 13.16 22.51 10.17
CA TRP A 64 12.11 22.01 9.30
C TRP A 64 11.25 20.93 9.96
N ALA A 65 11.85 20.02 10.73
CA ALA A 65 11.12 19.02 11.52
C ALA A 65 10.14 19.71 12.49
N ALA A 66 10.62 20.71 13.25
CA ALA A 66 9.77 21.48 14.15
C ALA A 66 8.63 22.19 13.42
N ARG A 67 8.88 22.73 12.21
CA ARG A 67 7.82 23.34 11.39
C ARG A 67 6.80 22.32 10.88
N VAL A 68 7.23 21.13 10.45
CA VAL A 68 6.34 20.07 9.98
C VAL A 68 5.39 19.62 11.09
N GLU A 69 5.84 19.55 12.33
CA GLU A 69 4.98 19.22 13.49
C GLU A 69 3.90 20.26 13.79
N LEU A 70 4.09 21.51 13.37
CA LEU A 70 3.13 22.59 13.56
C LEU A 70 2.09 22.68 12.42
N LEU A 71 2.26 21.92 11.35
CA LEU A 71 1.32 21.90 10.23
C LEU A 71 0.04 21.15 10.61
N ASP A 72 -1.10 21.63 10.10
CA ASP A 72 -2.34 20.87 10.16
C ASP A 72 -2.27 19.59 9.30
N ALA A 73 -3.17 18.64 9.55
CA ALA A 73 -3.17 17.34 8.87
C ALA A 73 -3.22 17.45 7.34
N ARG A 74 -3.95 18.43 6.77
CA ARG A 74 -4.05 18.63 5.32
C ARG A 74 -2.75 19.18 4.76
N SER A 75 -2.12 20.12 5.46
CA SER A 75 -0.83 20.70 5.07
C SER A 75 0.31 19.67 5.13
N VAL A 76 0.31 18.79 6.14
CA VAL A 76 1.23 17.65 6.22
C VAL A 76 1.00 16.67 5.06
N ASP A 77 -0.25 16.30 4.79
CA ASP A 77 -0.60 15.39 3.69
C ASP A 77 -0.17 15.94 2.33
N MET A 78 -0.36 17.25 2.09
CA MET A 78 0.13 17.89 0.86
C MET A 78 1.65 17.97 0.78
N LEU A 79 2.35 18.26 1.88
CA LEU A 79 3.81 18.36 1.90
C LEU A 79 4.48 17.00 1.72
N LEU A 80 4.11 16.03 2.56
CA LEU A 80 4.74 14.71 2.60
C LEU A 80 4.17 13.75 1.55
N GLY A 81 3.03 14.11 0.94
CA GLY A 81 2.51 13.49 -0.27
C GLY A 81 3.07 14.08 -1.57
N ASP A 82 3.79 15.20 -1.51
CA ASP A 82 4.44 15.78 -2.69
C ASP A 82 5.48 14.82 -3.26
N LEU A 83 5.45 14.61 -4.59
CA LEU A 83 6.31 13.64 -5.28
C LEU A 83 7.78 13.76 -4.88
N LEU A 84 8.34 14.98 -4.91
CA LEU A 84 9.78 15.19 -4.69
C LEU A 84 10.14 15.02 -3.23
N VAL A 85 9.33 15.59 -2.33
CA VAL A 85 9.56 15.47 -0.89
C VAL A 85 9.48 14.01 -0.47
N ARG A 86 8.47 13.30 -0.96
CA ARG A 86 8.21 11.91 -0.66
C ARG A 86 9.30 10.98 -1.22
N ALA A 87 9.73 11.20 -2.46
CA ALA A 87 10.84 10.44 -3.05
C ALA A 87 12.15 10.62 -2.26
N GLU A 88 12.47 11.85 -1.85
CA GLU A 88 13.67 12.10 -1.05
C GLU A 88 13.56 11.55 0.38
N LEU A 89 12.36 11.52 0.97
CA LEU A 89 12.14 10.86 2.26
C LEU A 89 12.33 9.34 2.15
N GLU A 90 11.81 8.68 1.12
CA GLU A 90 12.07 7.24 0.92
C GLU A 90 13.55 6.96 0.68
N SER A 91 14.21 7.81 -0.10
CA SER A 91 15.66 7.75 -0.32
C SER A 91 16.42 7.90 1.01
N ALA A 92 16.00 8.84 1.86
CA ALA A 92 16.60 9.06 3.17
C ALA A 92 16.35 7.89 4.14
N VAL A 93 15.15 7.30 4.14
CA VAL A 93 14.86 6.10 4.95
C VAL A 93 15.72 4.93 4.49
N SER A 94 15.81 4.66 3.19
CA SER A 94 16.69 3.64 2.64
C SER A 94 18.16 3.85 3.06
N ARG A 95 18.64 5.11 3.09
CA ARG A 95 19.97 5.45 3.62
C ARG A 95 20.11 5.22 5.12
N ILE A 96 19.10 5.57 5.93
CA ILE A 96 19.09 5.26 7.37
C ILE A 96 19.26 3.75 7.57
N GLU A 97 18.52 2.93 6.82
CA GLU A 97 18.50 1.48 7.01
C GLU A 97 19.74 0.75 6.46
N SER A 98 20.50 1.39 5.58
CA SER A 98 21.72 0.82 4.97
C SER A 98 23.02 1.34 5.57
N SER A 99 23.06 2.60 5.99
CA SER A 99 24.28 3.30 6.44
C SER A 99 24.14 3.96 7.82
N GLY A 100 22.95 3.90 8.42
CA GLY A 100 22.64 4.53 9.69
C GLY A 100 22.31 6.03 9.58
N PRO A 101 21.77 6.65 10.65
CA PRO A 101 21.34 8.05 10.63
C PRO A 101 22.44 9.07 10.31
N SER A 102 23.68 8.80 10.74
CA SER A 102 24.81 9.70 10.51
C SER A 102 25.37 9.61 9.08
N GLY A 103 25.10 8.52 8.35
CA GLY A 103 25.52 8.32 6.96
C GLY A 103 24.49 8.79 5.93
N ALA A 104 23.27 9.12 6.37
CA ALA A 104 22.21 9.55 5.48
C ALA A 104 22.43 11.01 5.04
N GLU A 105 22.84 11.21 3.79
CA GLU A 105 22.87 12.54 3.18
C GLU A 105 21.46 13.13 3.10
N CYS A 106 21.29 14.37 3.59
CA CYS A 106 19.98 15.01 3.75
C CYS A 106 19.87 16.40 3.12
N GLU A 107 20.91 16.88 2.44
CA GLU A 107 20.92 18.25 1.90
C GLU A 107 19.83 18.49 0.86
N LYS A 108 19.55 17.48 0.01
CA LYS A 108 18.46 17.56 -0.97
C LYS A 108 17.09 17.64 -0.30
N LEU A 109 16.85 16.83 0.73
CA LEU A 109 15.62 16.90 1.53
C LEU A 109 15.48 18.25 2.23
N ALA A 110 16.53 18.76 2.86
CA ALA A 110 16.52 20.08 3.51
C ALA A 110 16.20 21.20 2.51
N SER A 111 16.80 21.17 1.31
CA SER A 111 16.49 22.14 0.24
C SER A 111 15.04 22.05 -0.21
N LEU A 112 14.48 20.85 -0.37
CA LEU A 112 13.07 20.70 -0.74
C LEU A 112 12.15 21.22 0.37
N LEU A 113 12.43 20.92 1.64
CA LEU A 113 11.62 21.44 2.74
C LEU A 113 11.70 22.97 2.84
N GLU A 114 12.86 23.55 2.59
CA GLU A 114 13.03 25.00 2.48
C GLU A 114 12.22 25.58 1.32
N ASP A 115 12.29 24.96 0.13
CA ASP A 115 11.50 25.37 -1.03
C ASP A 115 9.99 25.20 -0.76
N ALA A 116 9.56 24.20 0.01
CA ALA A 116 8.15 23.92 0.32
C ALA A 116 7.57 24.79 1.43
N LEU A 117 8.34 25.07 2.49
CA LEU A 117 7.87 25.71 3.72
C LEU A 117 8.44 27.12 3.93
N GLY A 118 9.34 27.56 3.06
CA GLY A 118 9.95 28.89 3.13
C GLY A 118 8.92 30.02 2.97
N PRO A 119 9.29 31.26 3.33
CA PRO A 119 8.40 32.43 3.28
C PRO A 119 7.73 32.65 1.91
N ALA A 120 8.46 32.38 0.83
CA ALA A 120 7.98 32.49 -0.55
C ALA A 120 6.86 31.49 -0.92
N SER A 121 6.64 30.47 -0.09
CA SER A 121 5.66 29.40 -0.34
C SER A 121 4.29 29.66 0.29
N ARG A 122 4.17 30.69 1.14
CA ARG A 122 2.91 31.01 1.84
C ARG A 122 1.73 31.30 0.91
N GLU A 123 2.00 31.84 -0.29
CA GLU A 123 0.97 32.17 -1.27
C GLU A 123 0.60 31.00 -2.20
N ARG A 124 1.51 30.02 -2.37
CA ARG A 124 1.37 28.93 -3.37
C ARG A 124 1.06 27.56 -2.76
N GLY A 125 1.11 27.45 -1.43
CA GLY A 125 0.91 26.19 -0.70
C GLY A 125 2.13 25.26 -0.74
N PRO A 126 2.08 24.13 0.00
CA PRO A 126 3.25 23.27 0.23
C PRO A 126 3.58 22.29 -0.92
N GLY A 127 2.71 22.14 -1.93
CA GLY A 127 2.93 21.21 -3.05
C GLY A 127 3.99 21.71 -4.04
N LEU A 128 5.22 21.24 -3.92
CA LEU A 128 6.36 21.58 -4.80
C LEU A 128 6.16 21.12 -6.23
N ALA A 129 5.91 19.83 -6.46
CA ALA A 129 5.80 19.25 -7.79
C ALA A 129 4.70 19.95 -8.60
N ARG A 130 3.57 20.26 -7.96
CA ARG A 130 2.47 21.03 -8.55
C ARG A 130 2.92 22.42 -9.04
N ARG A 131 3.78 23.12 -8.29
CA ARG A 131 4.29 24.45 -8.69
C ARG A 131 5.19 24.41 -9.92
N GLY A 132 5.71 23.24 -10.27
CA GLY A 132 6.50 23.02 -11.49
C GLY A 132 5.65 22.80 -12.75
N MET A 133 4.34 22.65 -12.61
CA MET A 133 3.43 22.42 -13.74
C MET A 133 3.13 23.72 -14.49
N GLU A 134 3.07 23.66 -15.82
CA GLU A 134 2.72 24.81 -16.66
C GLU A 134 1.22 25.09 -16.64
N ARG A 135 0.40 24.03 -16.70
CA ARG A 135 -1.06 24.11 -16.60
C ARG A 135 -1.57 23.36 -15.39
N GLU A 136 -2.63 23.91 -14.81
CA GLU A 136 -3.33 23.30 -13.69
C GLU A 136 -4.41 22.33 -14.21
N LEU A 137 -4.01 21.10 -14.49
CA LEU A 137 -4.93 20.03 -14.91
C LEU A 137 -5.19 19.09 -13.74
N ILE A 138 -6.46 18.96 -13.36
CA ILE A 138 -6.89 18.17 -12.21
C ILE A 138 -7.97 17.20 -12.66
N VAL A 139 -7.88 15.96 -12.20
CA VAL A 139 -8.88 14.92 -12.45
C VAL A 139 -9.26 14.20 -11.15
N GLY A 140 -10.36 13.46 -11.22
CA GLY A 140 -10.77 12.52 -10.18
C GLY A 140 -11.52 13.14 -9.01
N PRO A 141 -12.02 12.30 -8.08
CA PRO A 141 -12.85 12.74 -6.98
C PRO A 141 -12.09 13.74 -6.10
N SER A 142 -12.80 14.75 -5.62
CA SER A 142 -12.25 15.82 -4.77
C SER A 142 -11.20 16.74 -5.43
N ALA A 143 -10.97 16.65 -6.74
CA ALA A 143 -10.06 17.52 -7.48
C ALA A 143 -8.65 17.58 -6.85
N ARG A 144 -8.09 16.41 -6.51
CA ARG A 144 -6.77 16.29 -5.86
C ARG A 144 -5.67 15.73 -6.76
N THR A 145 -6.02 15.03 -7.84
CA THR A 145 -5.05 14.31 -8.66
C THR A 145 -4.64 15.14 -9.86
N TRP A 146 -3.35 15.44 -9.94
CA TRP A 146 -2.76 16.31 -10.95
C TRP A 146 -2.43 15.52 -12.21
N VAL A 147 -2.78 16.04 -13.38
CA VAL A 147 -2.25 15.54 -14.64
C VAL A 147 -0.96 16.29 -14.95
N TRP A 148 0.12 15.55 -15.13
CA TRP A 148 1.45 16.13 -15.30
C TRP A 148 1.58 16.86 -16.62
N ASP A 149 1.73 18.19 -16.53
CA ASP A 149 2.04 19.08 -17.66
C ASP A 149 3.33 19.84 -17.35
N LEU A 150 4.45 19.15 -17.50
CA LEU A 150 5.76 19.74 -17.26
C LEU A 150 6.16 20.63 -18.46
N PRO A 151 6.61 21.87 -18.25
CA PRO A 151 7.05 22.74 -19.35
C PRO A 151 8.29 22.15 -20.05
N ASP A 152 8.51 22.50 -21.32
CA ASP A 152 9.73 22.09 -22.04
C ASP A 152 10.95 22.90 -21.58
N ALA A 153 10.73 24.11 -21.08
CA ALA A 153 11.79 24.96 -20.53
C ALA A 153 12.49 24.28 -19.35
N SER A 154 13.82 24.38 -19.31
CA SER A 154 14.60 23.96 -18.15
C SER A 154 14.41 24.98 -17.02
N THR A 155 14.02 24.45 -15.87
CA THR A 155 14.01 25.16 -14.60
C THR A 155 14.53 24.18 -13.54
N PRO A 156 15.15 24.65 -12.45
CA PRO A 156 15.67 23.74 -11.43
C PRO A 156 14.63 22.74 -10.90
N LEU A 157 13.37 23.19 -10.72
CA LEU A 157 12.28 22.33 -10.27
C LEU A 157 11.85 21.34 -11.36
N ALA A 158 11.69 21.80 -12.61
CA ALA A 158 11.34 20.89 -13.70
C ALA A 158 12.42 19.85 -13.96
N ASP A 159 13.69 20.22 -13.85
CA ASP A 159 14.82 19.32 -14.03
C ASP A 159 14.86 18.24 -12.94
N ARG A 160 14.62 18.62 -11.67
CA ARG A 160 14.45 17.67 -10.54
C ARG A 160 13.29 16.70 -10.77
N LEU A 161 12.16 17.18 -11.29
CA LEU A 161 10.99 16.34 -11.61
C LEU A 161 11.30 15.34 -12.74
N ARG A 162 11.99 15.77 -13.80
CA ARG A 162 12.43 14.88 -14.89
C ARG A 162 13.41 13.82 -14.38
N GLU A 163 14.38 14.22 -13.56
CA GLU A 163 15.36 13.31 -12.95
C GLU A 163 14.68 12.25 -12.06
N SER A 164 13.73 12.67 -11.21
CA SER A 164 12.93 11.76 -10.36
C SER A 164 12.19 10.71 -11.18
N ILE A 165 11.59 11.07 -12.32
CA ILE A 165 10.95 10.10 -13.23
C ILE A 165 11.97 9.16 -13.88
N GLN A 166 13.06 9.71 -14.41
CA GLN A 166 14.09 8.93 -15.10
C GLN A 166 14.73 7.88 -14.19
N THR A 167 14.96 8.24 -12.92
CA THR A 167 15.61 7.36 -11.95
C THR A 167 14.61 6.47 -11.19
N GLY A 168 13.36 6.89 -11.06
CA GLY A 168 12.40 6.34 -10.11
C GLY A 168 11.39 5.33 -10.64
N PHE A 169 11.16 5.25 -11.95
CA PHE A 169 10.17 4.33 -12.51
C PHE A 169 10.63 2.86 -12.41
N MET A 170 11.88 2.55 -12.80
CA MET A 170 12.49 1.22 -12.68
C MET A 170 14.04 1.31 -12.71
N PRO A 171 14.72 1.45 -11.56
CA PRO A 171 16.18 1.47 -11.52
C PRO A 171 16.76 0.15 -12.06
N GLY A 172 17.69 0.21 -13.01
CA GLY A 172 18.47 -0.94 -13.49
C GLY A 172 17.82 -1.83 -14.57
N ALA A 173 16.63 -1.50 -15.06
CA ALA A 173 16.02 -2.19 -16.20
C ALA A 173 16.32 -1.49 -17.54
N GLN A 174 16.31 -2.23 -18.65
CA GLN A 174 16.21 -1.69 -20.01
C GLN A 174 14.81 -1.08 -20.24
N SER A 175 14.43 -0.12 -19.41
CA SER A 175 13.13 0.53 -19.46
C SER A 175 13.31 1.99 -19.81
N SER A 176 12.43 2.53 -20.63
CA SER A 176 12.39 3.95 -20.95
C SER A 176 10.99 4.50 -20.73
N VAL A 177 10.95 5.74 -20.21
CA VAL A 177 9.72 6.50 -20.01
C VAL A 177 9.89 7.82 -20.76
N SER A 178 8.98 8.08 -21.69
CA SER A 178 8.87 9.36 -22.38
C SER A 178 7.59 10.04 -21.94
N ILE A 179 7.71 11.04 -21.07
CA ILE A 179 6.59 11.86 -20.62
C ILE A 179 6.11 12.74 -21.77
N LEU A 180 4.80 12.80 -21.95
CA LEU A 180 4.14 13.57 -22.97
C LEU A 180 3.36 14.70 -22.30
N ARG A 181 3.29 15.85 -22.98
CA ARG A 181 2.38 16.92 -22.55
C ARG A 181 0.93 16.46 -22.77
N PRO A 182 0.06 16.53 -21.75
CA PRO A 182 -1.32 16.11 -21.88
C PRO A 182 -2.06 17.04 -22.84
N THR A 183 -2.77 16.45 -23.80
CA THR A 183 -3.68 17.19 -24.67
C THR A 183 -5.00 17.46 -23.93
N PRO A 184 -5.78 18.49 -24.31
CA PRO A 184 -7.11 18.70 -23.74
C PRO A 184 -8.02 17.47 -23.84
N ARG A 185 -7.95 16.74 -24.96
CA ARG A 185 -8.68 15.48 -25.18
C ARG A 185 -8.20 14.39 -24.22
N GLY A 186 -6.89 14.24 -24.02
CA GLY A 186 -6.35 13.27 -23.06
C GLY A 186 -6.78 13.55 -21.63
N ALA A 187 -6.76 14.82 -21.20
CA ALA A 187 -7.26 15.22 -19.88
C ALA A 187 -8.77 14.94 -19.72
N GLN A 188 -9.57 15.17 -20.75
CA GLN A 188 -10.99 14.78 -20.75
C GLN A 188 -11.19 13.26 -20.70
N GLY A 189 -10.35 12.48 -21.38
CA GLY A 189 -10.36 11.02 -21.30
C GLY A 189 -10.11 10.51 -19.88
N LEU A 190 -9.08 11.07 -19.21
CA LEU A 190 -8.79 10.79 -17.80
C LEU A 190 -9.97 11.14 -16.89
N GLU A 191 -10.57 12.33 -17.06
CA GLU A 191 -11.71 12.75 -16.23
C GLU A 191 -12.93 11.86 -16.42
N ARG A 192 -13.23 11.46 -17.66
CA ARG A 192 -14.30 10.49 -17.97
C ARG A 192 -14.04 9.15 -17.30
N ALA A 193 -12.81 8.64 -17.36
CA ALA A 193 -12.45 7.38 -16.72
C ALA A 193 -12.54 7.45 -15.19
N CYS A 194 -12.08 8.54 -14.57
CA CYS A 194 -12.21 8.74 -13.13
C CYS A 194 -13.68 8.82 -12.68
N THR A 195 -14.52 9.51 -13.46
CA THR A 195 -15.96 9.61 -13.21
C THR A 195 -16.62 8.23 -13.30
N LEU A 196 -16.31 7.45 -14.34
CA LEU A 196 -16.81 6.10 -14.51
C LEU A 196 -16.38 5.19 -13.35
N LEU A 197 -15.11 5.24 -12.96
CA LEU A 197 -14.58 4.46 -11.84
C LEU A 197 -15.34 4.76 -10.54
N HIS A 198 -15.59 6.03 -10.25
CA HIS A 198 -16.34 6.45 -9.07
C HIS A 198 -17.82 6.03 -9.11
N ARG A 199 -18.43 5.95 -10.30
CA ARG A 199 -19.82 5.43 -10.42
C ARG A 199 -19.93 3.94 -10.16
N LEU A 200 -18.95 3.16 -10.64
CA LEU A 200 -18.99 1.71 -10.55
C LEU A 200 -18.59 1.21 -9.16
N VAL A 201 -17.54 1.80 -8.58
CA VAL A 201 -16.91 1.32 -7.34
C VAL A 201 -16.47 2.51 -6.46
N PRO A 202 -17.42 3.31 -5.95
CA PRO A 202 -17.14 4.59 -5.31
C PRO A 202 -16.17 4.47 -4.12
N ARG A 203 -16.27 3.40 -3.33
CA ARG A 203 -15.40 3.25 -2.14
C ARG A 203 -13.97 2.94 -2.54
N MET A 204 -13.77 2.01 -3.48
CA MET A 204 -12.44 1.73 -4.05
C MET A 204 -11.84 2.96 -4.73
N ALA A 205 -12.64 3.72 -5.49
CA ALA A 205 -12.21 4.98 -6.10
C ALA A 205 -11.70 5.96 -5.03
N ASP A 206 -12.54 6.29 -4.04
CA ASP A 206 -12.15 7.19 -2.94
C ASP A 206 -10.89 6.73 -2.19
N SER A 207 -10.72 5.42 -2.05
CA SER A 207 -9.54 4.80 -1.45
C SER A 207 -8.28 5.05 -2.29
N ILE A 208 -8.26 4.67 -3.57
CA ILE A 208 -7.04 4.80 -4.39
C ILE A 208 -6.63 6.26 -4.60
N PHE A 209 -7.59 7.18 -4.69
CA PHE A 209 -7.31 8.61 -4.89
C PHE A 209 -6.70 9.30 -3.67
N ARG A 210 -6.64 8.63 -2.51
CA ARG A 210 -5.81 9.08 -1.37
C ARG A 210 -4.33 8.77 -1.55
N HIS A 211 -4.01 7.74 -2.34
CA HIS A 211 -2.65 7.31 -2.64
C HIS A 211 -2.16 7.84 -3.98
N LEU A 212 -3.08 8.16 -4.91
CA LEU A 212 -2.80 8.68 -6.24
C LEU A 212 -2.85 10.21 -6.25
N HIS A 213 -1.68 10.84 -6.26
CA HIS A 213 -1.58 12.31 -6.28
C HIS A 213 -1.33 12.82 -7.69
N SER A 214 -0.76 12.00 -8.58
CA SER A 214 -0.49 12.44 -9.95
C SER A 214 -0.58 11.36 -11.02
N ILE A 215 -1.00 11.76 -12.22
CA ILE A 215 -1.03 10.93 -13.42
C ILE A 215 -0.13 11.59 -14.47
N ALA A 216 0.79 10.83 -15.03
CA ALA A 216 1.58 11.23 -16.19
C ALA A 216 1.12 10.50 -17.45
N VAL A 217 0.96 11.23 -18.55
CA VAL A 217 0.77 10.62 -19.87
C VAL A 217 2.15 10.28 -20.42
N ALA A 218 2.41 9.01 -20.73
CA ALA A 218 3.75 8.59 -21.09
C ALA A 218 3.77 7.39 -22.03
N HIS A 219 4.76 7.36 -22.93
CA HIS A 219 5.14 6.11 -23.58
C HIS A 219 6.12 5.35 -22.68
N ILE A 220 5.72 4.15 -22.29
CA ILE A 220 6.50 3.28 -21.41
C ILE A 220 6.96 2.07 -22.20
N ARG A 221 8.27 1.77 -22.14
CA ARG A 221 8.82 0.51 -22.65
C ARG A 221 9.59 -0.15 -21.52
N GLY A 222 9.29 -1.42 -21.26
CA GLY A 222 10.08 -2.27 -20.39
C GLY A 222 10.81 -3.36 -21.17
N ALA A 223 11.46 -4.28 -20.46
CA ALA A 223 12.21 -5.39 -21.05
C ALA A 223 11.36 -6.31 -21.95
N ARG A 224 10.03 -6.31 -21.79
CA ARG A 224 9.07 -7.11 -22.57
C ARG A 224 8.34 -6.31 -23.67
N GLY A 225 8.77 -5.06 -23.91
CA GLY A 225 8.16 -4.19 -24.90
C GLY A 225 7.32 -3.07 -24.29
N ARG A 226 6.33 -2.60 -25.05
CA ARG A 226 5.44 -1.50 -24.64
C ARG A 226 4.62 -1.89 -23.42
N MET A 227 4.46 -0.97 -22.48
CA MET A 227 3.57 -1.09 -21.33
C MET A 227 2.45 -0.06 -21.46
N LEU A 228 1.20 -0.46 -21.19
CA LEU A 228 0.04 0.41 -21.26
C LEU A 228 -0.04 1.34 -20.05
N THR A 229 0.31 0.81 -18.88
CA THR A 229 0.38 1.55 -17.62
C THR A 229 1.53 1.12 -16.74
N GLY A 230 1.79 1.92 -15.71
CA GLY A 230 2.60 1.49 -14.57
C GLY A 230 2.45 2.42 -13.36
N SER A 231 2.56 1.88 -12.17
CA SER A 231 2.70 2.63 -10.92
C SER A 231 4.14 3.08 -10.72
N GLY A 232 4.34 4.30 -10.25
CA GLY A 232 5.66 4.81 -9.86
C GLY A 232 6.22 4.08 -8.64
N GLY A 233 7.52 3.80 -8.67
CA GLY A 233 8.28 3.24 -7.54
C GLY A 233 8.70 4.31 -6.52
N ASP A 234 9.71 4.01 -5.71
CA ASP A 234 10.18 4.92 -4.66
C ASP A 234 10.72 6.25 -5.16
N GLY A 235 11.18 6.33 -6.42
CA GLY A 235 11.59 7.60 -7.00
C GLY A 235 10.45 8.41 -7.60
N THR A 236 9.25 7.83 -7.76
CA THR A 236 8.02 8.53 -8.19
C THR A 236 6.79 8.08 -7.39
N PRO A 237 6.80 8.19 -6.05
CA PRO A 237 5.70 7.73 -5.22
C PRO A 237 4.42 8.53 -5.51
N CYS A 238 3.25 7.91 -5.33
CA CYS A 238 1.94 8.54 -5.61
C CYS A 238 1.67 8.88 -7.08
N MET A 239 2.49 8.39 -8.01
CA MET A 239 2.31 8.61 -9.45
C MET A 239 1.90 7.34 -10.17
N ILE A 240 1.04 7.47 -11.18
CA ILE A 240 0.85 6.45 -12.21
C ILE A 240 1.15 7.03 -13.58
N PHE A 241 1.48 6.14 -14.51
CA PHE A 241 1.76 6.45 -15.90
C PHE A 241 0.72 5.74 -16.77
N ILE A 242 0.14 6.46 -17.72
CA ILE A 242 -0.84 5.93 -18.66
C ILE A 242 -0.42 6.26 -20.08
N ASP A 243 -0.43 5.26 -20.95
CA ASP A 243 -0.17 5.44 -22.37
C ASP A 243 -1.30 6.24 -23.02
N PRO A 244 -1.00 7.26 -23.85
CA PRO A 244 -2.02 8.11 -24.46
C PRO A 244 -3.09 7.36 -25.25
N ASP A 245 -2.78 6.20 -25.84
CA ASP A 245 -3.74 5.43 -26.65
C ASP A 245 -4.86 4.85 -25.79
N GLU A 246 -4.63 4.65 -24.49
CA GLU A 246 -5.63 4.11 -23.57
C GLU A 246 -6.76 5.11 -23.28
N LEU A 247 -6.45 6.42 -23.35
CA LEU A 247 -7.33 7.50 -22.89
C LEU A 247 -8.62 7.66 -23.73
N GLU A 248 -8.72 6.98 -24.86
CA GLU A 248 -9.94 6.95 -25.68
C GLU A 248 -10.99 5.99 -25.13
N ASN A 249 -10.56 4.92 -24.43
CA ASN A 249 -11.43 3.92 -23.83
C ASN A 249 -11.59 4.19 -22.32
N PRO A 250 -12.72 4.77 -21.87
CA PRO A 250 -12.91 5.10 -20.47
C PRO A 250 -12.99 3.86 -19.57
N TRP A 251 -13.42 2.70 -20.10
CA TRP A 251 -13.59 1.47 -19.34
C TRP A 251 -12.25 0.85 -18.95
N ASP A 252 -11.37 0.65 -19.93
CA ASP A 252 -10.02 0.13 -19.67
C ASP A 252 -9.16 1.17 -18.96
N THR A 253 -9.29 2.47 -19.29
CA THR A 253 -8.61 3.53 -18.52
C THR A 253 -9.04 3.54 -17.05
N ALA A 254 -10.32 3.36 -16.74
CA ALA A 254 -10.79 3.26 -15.36
C ALA A 254 -10.20 2.04 -14.65
N GLY A 255 -10.17 0.88 -15.31
CA GLY A 255 -9.53 -0.33 -14.80
C GLY A 255 -8.02 -0.16 -14.57
N HIS A 256 -7.34 0.54 -15.47
CA HIS A 256 -5.93 0.89 -15.36
C HIS A 256 -5.63 1.85 -14.19
N ILE A 257 -6.42 2.92 -14.03
CA ILE A 257 -6.30 3.83 -12.89
C ILE A 257 -6.51 3.07 -11.58
N LEU A 258 -7.52 2.21 -11.53
CA LEU A 258 -7.78 1.35 -10.37
C LEU A 258 -6.59 0.45 -10.08
N HIS A 259 -6.13 -0.32 -11.07
CA HIS A 259 -5.02 -1.25 -10.94
C HIS A 259 -3.75 -0.60 -10.37
N GLU A 260 -3.29 0.46 -11.01
CA GLU A 260 -2.05 1.13 -10.58
C GLU A 260 -2.25 1.87 -9.25
N GLY A 261 -3.44 2.42 -9.00
CA GLY A 261 -3.79 3.04 -7.71
C GLY A 261 -3.79 2.05 -6.53
N ILE A 262 -4.19 0.81 -6.77
CA ILE A 262 -4.14 -0.28 -5.78
C ILE A 262 -2.69 -0.68 -5.49
N HIS A 263 -1.81 -0.67 -6.50
CA HIS A 263 -0.38 -0.86 -6.28
C HIS A 263 0.21 0.25 -5.41
N LEU A 264 -0.15 1.52 -5.65
CA LEU A 264 0.26 2.63 -4.79
C LEU A 264 -0.23 2.45 -3.35
N LYS A 265 -1.49 2.04 -3.15
CA LYS A 265 -2.05 1.73 -1.82
C LYS A 265 -1.27 0.63 -1.11
N LEU A 266 -0.93 -0.45 -1.81
CA LEU A 266 -0.16 -1.54 -1.21
C LEU A 266 1.26 -1.11 -0.89
N SER A 267 1.91 -0.34 -1.76
CA SER A 267 3.23 0.25 -1.47
C SER A 267 3.20 1.07 -0.17
N ASP A 268 2.12 1.83 0.07
CA ASP A 268 1.93 2.58 1.32
C ASP A 268 1.72 1.68 2.53
N LEU A 269 0.93 0.61 2.37
CA LEU A 269 0.71 -0.38 3.41
C LEU A 269 2.04 -1.03 3.83
N ILE A 270 2.83 -1.53 2.87
CA ILE A 270 4.06 -2.29 3.17
C ILE A 270 5.19 -1.42 3.75
N ARG A 271 5.21 -0.12 3.45
CA ARG A 271 6.14 0.84 4.08
C ARG A 271 6.00 0.87 5.60
N THR A 272 4.85 0.46 6.11
CA THR A 272 4.52 0.43 7.55
C THR A 272 4.38 -0.99 8.08
N GLY A 273 4.76 -2.02 7.31
CA GLY A 273 4.71 -3.41 7.75
C GLY A 273 5.23 -4.40 6.71
N ALA A 274 6.19 -5.24 7.09
CA ALA A 274 6.69 -6.30 6.21
C ALA A 274 5.62 -7.39 6.02
N ILE A 275 5.38 -7.78 4.77
CA ILE A 275 4.42 -8.84 4.38
C ILE A 275 5.09 -10.17 4.01
N VAL A 276 6.39 -10.14 3.70
CA VAL A 276 7.21 -11.32 3.37
C VAL A 276 8.39 -11.46 4.32
N THR A 277 8.78 -12.69 4.62
CA THR A 277 10.00 -13.01 5.39
C THR A 277 11.18 -13.30 4.47
N ASP A 278 10.89 -13.77 3.25
CA ASP A 278 11.86 -14.13 2.22
C ASP A 278 11.29 -13.72 0.85
N ASP A 279 11.98 -12.80 0.18
CA ASP A 279 11.53 -12.22 -1.09
C ASP A 279 12.14 -12.88 -2.34
N GLU A 280 12.71 -14.09 -2.22
CA GLU A 280 13.25 -14.83 -3.36
C GLU A 280 12.22 -14.98 -4.51
N PRO A 281 12.65 -14.96 -5.79
CA PRO A 281 11.73 -15.01 -6.91
C PRO A 281 10.88 -16.28 -6.98
N VAL A 282 9.64 -16.13 -7.45
CA VAL A 282 8.67 -17.19 -7.73
C VAL A 282 8.42 -17.25 -9.23
N ASP A 283 8.33 -18.47 -9.77
CA ASP A 283 7.93 -18.72 -11.15
C ASP A 283 6.40 -18.81 -11.25
N LEU A 284 5.81 -17.99 -12.13
CA LEU A 284 4.39 -17.90 -12.38
C LEU A 284 4.04 -18.61 -13.70
N PRO A 285 2.88 -19.29 -13.79
CA PRO A 285 2.55 -20.17 -14.93
C PRO A 285 2.34 -19.41 -16.24
N TRP A 286 2.17 -18.09 -16.21
CA TRP A 286 2.13 -17.21 -17.39
C TRP A 286 3.51 -16.67 -17.79
N GLY A 287 4.58 -17.43 -17.55
CA GLY A 287 5.93 -17.11 -18.02
C GLY A 287 6.57 -15.89 -17.34
N ARG A 288 6.29 -15.68 -16.05
CA ARG A 288 6.88 -14.56 -15.28
C ARG A 288 7.60 -15.09 -14.05
N ARG A 289 8.88 -14.77 -13.93
CA ARG A 289 9.65 -14.92 -12.69
C ARG A 289 9.72 -13.57 -11.99
N THR A 290 9.29 -13.49 -10.74
CA THR A 290 9.20 -12.21 -10.01
C THR A 290 9.33 -12.42 -8.50
N ALA A 291 9.75 -11.40 -7.76
CA ALA A 291 9.79 -11.43 -6.30
C ALA A 291 8.45 -11.85 -5.67
N LEU A 292 8.48 -12.45 -4.47
CA LEU A 292 7.27 -12.87 -3.76
C LEU A 292 6.39 -11.67 -3.39
N SER A 293 6.99 -10.55 -3.01
CA SER A 293 6.34 -9.26 -2.81
C SER A 293 5.54 -8.86 -4.04
N ASN A 294 6.14 -8.86 -5.23
CA ASN A 294 5.44 -8.58 -6.48
C ASN A 294 4.30 -9.56 -6.79
N THR A 295 4.39 -10.81 -6.30
CA THR A 295 3.30 -11.79 -6.39
C THR A 295 2.11 -11.38 -5.52
N LEU A 296 2.37 -10.87 -4.31
CA LEU A 296 1.33 -10.27 -3.45
C LEU A 296 0.73 -9.00 -4.05
N PHE A 297 1.54 -8.16 -4.73
CA PHE A 297 1.03 -7.00 -5.46
C PHE A 297 0.03 -7.41 -6.54
N ALA A 298 0.36 -8.44 -7.33
CA ALA A 298 -0.54 -8.95 -8.34
C ALA A 298 -1.82 -9.54 -7.71
N PHE A 299 -1.70 -10.32 -6.64
CA PHE A 299 -2.85 -10.88 -5.93
C PHE A 299 -3.78 -9.78 -5.41
N HIS A 300 -3.23 -8.77 -4.73
CA HIS A 300 -3.97 -7.62 -4.22
C HIS A 300 -4.69 -6.87 -5.34
N ALA A 301 -4.00 -6.58 -6.45
CA ALA A 301 -4.62 -6.00 -7.64
C ALA A 301 -5.80 -6.84 -8.16
N TYR A 302 -5.62 -8.15 -8.35
CA TYR A 302 -6.66 -9.00 -8.94
C TYR A 302 -7.91 -9.14 -8.08
N VAL A 303 -7.80 -9.10 -6.75
CA VAL A 303 -8.96 -9.08 -5.84
C VAL A 303 -9.88 -7.90 -6.14
N HIS A 304 -9.32 -6.70 -6.27
CA HIS A 304 -10.08 -5.51 -6.56
C HIS A 304 -10.53 -5.44 -8.03
N MET A 305 -9.71 -5.92 -8.97
CA MET A 305 -10.10 -5.99 -10.38
C MET A 305 -11.27 -6.95 -10.61
N HIS A 306 -11.37 -8.02 -9.82
CA HIS A 306 -12.53 -8.92 -9.84
C HIS A 306 -13.83 -8.17 -9.50
N VAL A 307 -13.81 -7.35 -8.43
CA VAL A 307 -14.95 -6.51 -8.04
C VAL A 307 -15.28 -5.50 -9.14
N PHE A 308 -14.27 -4.83 -9.69
CA PHE A 308 -14.47 -3.85 -10.76
C PHE A 308 -15.08 -4.46 -12.01
N ARG A 309 -14.61 -5.64 -12.43
CA ARG A 309 -15.17 -6.34 -13.57
C ARG A 309 -16.64 -6.71 -13.34
N ALA A 310 -16.97 -7.24 -12.16
CA ALA A 310 -18.35 -7.52 -11.79
C ALA A 310 -19.20 -6.22 -11.82
N ALA A 311 -18.65 -5.09 -11.36
CA ALA A 311 -19.32 -3.80 -11.46
C ALA A 311 -19.53 -3.36 -12.92
N VAL A 312 -18.54 -3.51 -13.80
CA VAL A 312 -18.70 -3.22 -15.23
C VAL A 312 -19.81 -4.06 -15.86
N GLU A 313 -19.89 -5.35 -15.54
CA GLU A 313 -20.90 -6.25 -16.10
C GLU A 313 -22.32 -5.94 -15.61
N HIS A 314 -22.48 -5.68 -14.31
CA HIS A 314 -23.81 -5.59 -13.69
C HIS A 314 -24.30 -4.17 -13.42
N LEU A 315 -23.40 -3.20 -13.22
CA LEU A 315 -23.72 -1.78 -13.03
C LEU A 315 -23.41 -0.95 -14.28
N GLY A 316 -22.47 -1.39 -15.12
CA GLY A 316 -22.07 -0.70 -16.34
C GLY A 316 -23.20 -0.41 -17.33
N PRO A 317 -24.25 -1.26 -17.48
CA PRO A 317 -25.38 -0.94 -18.36
C PRO A 317 -26.05 0.41 -18.08
N GLU A 318 -26.09 0.86 -16.82
CA GLU A 318 -26.63 2.16 -16.43
C GLU A 318 -25.75 3.33 -16.92
N CYS A 319 -24.48 3.06 -17.21
CA CYS A 319 -23.46 4.03 -17.63
C CYS A 319 -23.30 4.11 -19.17
N HIS A 320 -23.84 3.15 -19.94
CA HIS A 320 -23.61 3.07 -21.39
C HIS A 320 -24.04 4.32 -22.16
N ALA A 321 -25.11 5.00 -21.75
CA ALA A 321 -25.60 6.19 -22.46
C ALA A 321 -24.59 7.36 -22.47
N GLU A 322 -23.71 7.42 -21.46
CA GLU A 322 -22.73 8.49 -21.29
C GLU A 322 -21.30 8.05 -21.68
N PHE A 323 -20.98 6.79 -21.39
CA PHE A 323 -19.63 6.25 -21.58
C PHE A 323 -19.50 5.34 -22.79
N GLY A 324 -20.57 5.07 -23.55
CA GLY A 324 -20.59 4.02 -24.58
C GLY A 324 -20.55 2.63 -23.96
N ALA A 325 -20.95 1.59 -24.71
CA ALA A 325 -20.80 0.22 -24.23
C ALA A 325 -19.32 -0.22 -24.35
N PRO A 326 -18.81 -1.10 -23.45
CA PRO A 326 -17.42 -1.59 -23.54
C PRO A 326 -17.05 -2.12 -24.93
N ARG A 327 -17.96 -2.88 -25.56
CA ARG A 327 -17.80 -3.46 -26.90
C ARG A 327 -17.65 -2.45 -28.05
N ASP A 328 -17.97 -1.18 -27.82
CA ASP A 328 -17.88 -0.14 -28.85
C ASP A 328 -16.45 0.40 -28.98
N TYR A 329 -15.55 0.03 -28.05
CA TYR A 329 -14.16 0.44 -28.03
C TYR A 329 -13.24 -0.65 -28.60
N GLN A 330 -12.15 -0.21 -29.24
CA GLN A 330 -11.07 -1.11 -29.65
C GLN A 330 -10.02 -1.13 -28.54
N ALA A 331 -9.68 -2.32 -28.06
CA ALA A 331 -8.65 -2.50 -27.03
C ALA A 331 -7.76 -3.72 -27.37
N PRO A 332 -6.43 -3.63 -27.14
CA PRO A 332 -5.56 -4.79 -27.24
C PRO A 332 -5.96 -5.85 -26.20
N ALA A 333 -5.72 -7.12 -26.49
CA ALA A 333 -6.00 -8.17 -25.52
C ALA A 333 -5.00 -8.10 -24.35
N HIS A 334 -5.50 -7.90 -23.13
CA HIS A 334 -4.71 -7.99 -21.90
C HIS A 334 -5.57 -8.44 -20.73
N ALA A 335 -4.93 -8.99 -19.69
CA ALA A 335 -5.62 -9.65 -18.58
C ALA A 335 -6.51 -8.73 -17.72
N MET A 336 -6.40 -7.41 -17.92
CA MET A 336 -7.17 -6.41 -17.19
C MET A 336 -8.21 -5.72 -18.06
N SER A 337 -8.23 -5.99 -19.36
CA SER A 337 -9.22 -5.37 -20.25
C SER A 337 -10.59 -5.87 -19.86
N VAL A 338 -11.56 -4.97 -19.79
CA VAL A 338 -12.98 -5.33 -19.66
C VAL A 338 -13.66 -5.38 -21.03
N VAL A 339 -12.93 -5.02 -22.10
CA VAL A 339 -13.39 -5.04 -23.50
C VAL A 339 -12.91 -6.29 -24.24
N ASN A 340 -11.65 -6.69 -24.04
CA ASN A 340 -11.01 -7.76 -24.82
C ASN A 340 -10.14 -8.67 -23.93
N ASN A 341 -10.77 -9.61 -23.22
CA ASN A 341 -10.10 -10.57 -22.32
C ASN A 341 -10.45 -12.04 -22.58
N GLU A 342 -11.19 -12.34 -23.64
CA GLU A 342 -11.53 -13.72 -24.02
C GLU A 342 -10.47 -14.27 -24.96
N THR A 343 -9.42 -14.85 -24.41
CA THR A 343 -8.46 -15.64 -25.20
C THR A 343 -8.50 -17.10 -24.73
N ALA A 344 -8.27 -18.04 -25.65
CA ALA A 344 -8.19 -19.47 -25.32
C ALA A 344 -6.90 -19.84 -24.54
N VAL A 345 -6.11 -18.86 -24.11
CA VAL A 345 -4.83 -19.06 -23.43
C VAL A 345 -5.07 -19.13 -21.91
N PRO A 346 -4.57 -20.17 -21.21
CA PRO A 346 -4.66 -20.27 -19.75
C PRO A 346 -4.04 -19.06 -19.05
N TYR A 347 -4.64 -18.60 -17.96
CA TYR A 347 -4.23 -17.42 -17.19
C TYR A 347 -4.25 -16.12 -18.00
N SER A 348 -5.11 -16.06 -19.02
CA SER A 348 -5.37 -14.82 -19.75
C SER A 348 -6.33 -13.90 -18.99
N ARG A 349 -7.09 -14.44 -18.04
CA ARG A 349 -8.06 -13.72 -17.22
C ARG A 349 -7.53 -13.42 -15.82
N ALA A 350 -7.95 -12.30 -15.24
CA ALA A 350 -7.55 -11.90 -13.88
C ALA A 350 -8.04 -12.89 -12.82
N GLU A 351 -9.21 -13.50 -13.00
CA GLU A 351 -9.83 -14.44 -12.06
C GLU A 351 -9.02 -15.74 -11.95
N GLU A 352 -8.59 -16.28 -13.09
CA GLU A 352 -7.75 -17.48 -13.12
C GLU A 352 -6.40 -17.24 -12.41
N ARG A 353 -5.86 -16.02 -12.54
CA ARG A 353 -4.64 -15.62 -11.82
C ARG A 353 -4.92 -15.42 -10.34
N LEU A 354 -6.05 -14.83 -9.97
CA LEU A 354 -6.48 -14.64 -8.59
C LEU A 354 -6.54 -15.97 -7.84
N ASP A 355 -7.25 -16.96 -8.41
CA ASP A 355 -7.41 -18.29 -7.81
C ASP A 355 -6.07 -19.01 -7.63
N PHE A 356 -5.23 -18.97 -8.68
CA PHE A 356 -3.89 -19.56 -8.61
C PHE A 356 -3.04 -18.90 -7.52
N LEU A 357 -3.02 -17.57 -7.48
CA LEU A 357 -2.23 -16.83 -6.50
C LEU A 357 -2.71 -17.07 -5.08
N HIS A 358 -4.03 -17.12 -4.85
CA HIS A 358 -4.58 -17.48 -3.56
C HIS A 358 -4.11 -18.88 -3.13
N ALA A 359 -4.23 -19.88 -4.00
CA ALA A 359 -3.80 -21.25 -3.70
C ALA A 359 -2.31 -21.33 -3.36
N GLN A 360 -1.46 -20.56 -4.05
CA GLN A 360 -0.03 -20.50 -3.74
C GLN A 360 0.25 -19.81 -2.40
N LEU A 361 -0.35 -18.64 -2.17
CA LEU A 361 -0.10 -17.78 -1.00
C LEU A 361 -0.68 -18.36 0.29
N SER A 362 -1.82 -19.05 0.22
CA SER A 362 -2.43 -19.75 1.35
C SER A 362 -1.83 -21.14 1.57
N GLY A 363 -1.11 -21.69 0.59
CA GLY A 363 -0.50 -23.01 0.62
C GLY A 363 1.04 -22.95 0.59
N PRO A 364 1.70 -23.40 -0.49
CA PRO A 364 3.17 -23.56 -0.54
C PRO A 364 4.01 -22.33 -0.18
N LEU A 365 3.53 -21.12 -0.48
CA LEU A 365 4.26 -19.87 -0.22
C LEU A 365 3.93 -19.26 1.15
N SER A 366 2.91 -19.76 1.86
CA SER A 366 2.46 -19.25 3.16
C SER A 366 3.56 -19.17 4.23
N PRO A 367 4.52 -20.12 4.32
CA PRO A 367 5.64 -20.02 5.27
C PRO A 367 6.61 -18.86 4.98
N ARG A 368 6.65 -18.36 3.74
CA ARG A 368 7.50 -17.24 3.29
C ARG A 368 6.83 -15.87 3.53
N LEU A 369 5.61 -15.89 4.06
CA LEU A 369 4.88 -14.70 4.47
C LEU A 369 5.12 -14.41 5.96
N THR A 370 5.10 -13.13 6.32
CA THR A 370 4.99 -12.75 7.73
C THR A 370 3.58 -13.13 8.25
N PRO A 371 3.37 -13.22 9.58
CA PRO A 371 2.02 -13.36 10.12
C PRO A 371 1.06 -12.28 9.59
N HIS A 372 1.57 -11.07 9.41
CA HIS A 372 0.83 -9.94 8.85
C HIS A 372 0.46 -10.16 7.38
N GLY A 373 1.40 -10.67 6.56
CA GLY A 373 1.14 -11.03 5.16
C GLY A 373 0.09 -12.14 5.02
N ARG A 374 0.11 -13.16 5.88
CA ARG A 374 -0.93 -14.20 5.89
C ARG A 374 -2.31 -13.66 6.23
N GLN A 375 -2.39 -12.74 7.20
CA GLN A 375 -3.65 -12.07 7.56
C GLN A 375 -4.19 -11.23 6.40
N LEU A 376 -3.32 -10.51 5.67
CA LEU A 376 -3.70 -9.76 4.47
C LEU A 376 -4.31 -10.68 3.41
N VAL A 377 -3.64 -11.81 3.10
CA VAL A 377 -4.13 -12.78 2.11
C VAL A 377 -5.49 -13.37 2.51
N ALA A 378 -5.62 -13.80 3.76
CA ALA A 378 -6.87 -14.37 4.28
C ALA A 378 -8.01 -13.34 4.24
N TRP A 379 -7.77 -12.11 4.68
CA TRP A 379 -8.78 -11.04 4.65
C TRP A 379 -9.23 -10.73 3.22
N LEU A 380 -8.30 -10.58 2.28
CA LEU A 380 -8.63 -10.29 0.88
C LEU A 380 -9.52 -11.39 0.28
N TRP A 381 -9.16 -12.65 0.50
CA TRP A 381 -9.96 -13.79 0.02
C TRP A 381 -11.33 -13.86 0.71
N ASP A 382 -11.37 -13.72 2.03
CA ASP A 382 -12.61 -13.76 2.80
C ASP A 382 -13.59 -12.65 2.43
N THR A 383 -13.07 -11.50 1.98
CA THR A 383 -13.87 -10.36 1.52
C THR A 383 -14.58 -10.66 0.20
N LEU A 384 -14.08 -11.60 -0.62
CA LEU A 384 -14.73 -12.00 -1.88
C LEU A 384 -15.85 -13.04 -1.69
N ARG A 385 -16.00 -13.63 -0.49
CA ARG A 385 -17.03 -14.64 -0.18
C ARG A 385 -18.47 -14.25 -0.56
N PRO A 386 -18.91 -12.97 -0.53
CA PRO A 386 -20.24 -12.61 -1.01
C PRO A 386 -20.50 -13.00 -2.48
N PHE A 387 -19.47 -12.98 -3.35
CA PHE A 387 -19.59 -13.47 -4.73
C PHE A 387 -19.80 -14.98 -4.79
N GLU A 388 -19.14 -15.74 -3.91
CA GLU A 388 -19.31 -17.20 -3.83
C GLU A 388 -20.71 -17.58 -3.30
N ARG A 389 -21.20 -16.85 -2.29
CA ARG A 389 -22.51 -17.13 -1.64
C ARG A 389 -23.71 -16.82 -2.51
N ALA A 390 -23.58 -15.89 -3.47
CA ALA A 390 -24.55 -15.71 -4.55
C ALA A 390 -24.63 -16.93 -5.50
N SER A 391 -23.74 -17.93 -5.34
CA SER A 391 -23.67 -19.14 -6.15
C SER A 391 -23.56 -20.45 -5.34
N THR A 392 -24.19 -20.52 -4.15
CA THR A 392 -24.30 -21.66 -3.20
C THR A 392 -23.21 -21.79 -2.11
N ALA A 393 -23.53 -22.60 -1.08
CA ALA A 393 -23.25 -22.40 0.35
C ALA A 393 -21.96 -23.06 0.93
N PRO A 394 -21.70 -23.04 2.26
CA PRO A 394 -20.57 -22.37 2.91
C PRO A 394 -19.36 -23.26 3.28
N ALA A 395 -18.20 -22.62 3.46
CA ALA A 395 -16.91 -23.23 3.82
C ALA A 395 -16.62 -23.29 5.34
N PRO A 396 -15.72 -24.19 5.81
CA PRO A 396 -15.53 -24.55 7.22
C PRO A 396 -14.50 -23.69 7.97
N SER A 397 -14.50 -23.83 9.29
CA SER A 397 -13.64 -23.14 10.27
C SER A 397 -12.26 -23.79 10.44
N VAL A 398 -11.22 -22.96 10.55
CA VAL A 398 -9.82 -23.35 10.80
C VAL A 398 -9.59 -23.71 12.26
N THR A 399 -8.98 -24.88 12.50
CA THR A 399 -8.55 -25.40 13.80
C THR A 399 -7.15 -24.91 14.17
N ALA A 400 -6.95 -24.56 15.45
CA ALA A 400 -5.67 -24.11 15.99
C ALA A 400 -4.71 -25.27 16.30
N SER A 401 -3.41 -25.03 16.15
CA SER A 401 -2.33 -25.97 16.44
C SER A 401 -2.03 -26.10 17.95
N PRO A 402 -1.42 -27.22 18.40
CA PRO A 402 -1.22 -27.50 19.82
C PRO A 402 -0.12 -26.66 20.47
N ARG A 403 -0.31 -26.44 21.77
CA ARG A 403 0.46 -25.56 22.68
C ARG A 403 1.83 -26.12 23.05
N ALA A 404 2.88 -25.31 22.88
CA ALA A 404 4.15 -25.48 23.60
C ALA A 404 4.05 -24.87 25.02
N PRO A 405 4.71 -25.42 26.05
CA PRO A 405 4.72 -24.84 27.39
C PRO A 405 5.44 -23.48 27.42
N PRO A 406 4.99 -22.52 28.24
CA PRO A 406 5.61 -21.21 28.35
C PRO A 406 7.05 -21.32 28.88
N SER A 407 7.96 -20.56 28.28
CA SER A 407 9.36 -20.54 28.64
C SER A 407 9.61 -19.67 29.88
N SER A 408 10.63 -20.02 30.66
CA SER A 408 11.06 -19.23 31.84
C SER A 408 11.92 -17.99 31.49
N ALA A 409 11.95 -17.59 30.22
CA ALA A 409 12.69 -16.41 29.78
C ALA A 409 12.00 -15.12 30.27
N ARG A 410 12.81 -14.09 30.50
CA ARG A 410 12.32 -12.73 30.80
C ARG A 410 12.51 -11.83 29.59
N TYR A 411 11.61 -10.87 29.42
CA TYR A 411 11.61 -9.97 28.27
C TYR A 411 11.72 -8.53 28.75
N ARG A 412 12.61 -7.76 28.12
CA ARG A 412 12.77 -6.32 28.38
C ARG A 412 12.83 -5.53 27.08
N LYS A 413 12.40 -4.27 27.09
CA LYS A 413 12.59 -3.35 25.97
C LYS A 413 14.07 -3.25 25.57
N GLY A 414 14.34 -3.16 24.27
CA GLY A 414 15.66 -2.89 23.72
C GLY A 414 16.22 -1.57 24.25
N ARG A 415 17.54 -1.47 24.37
CA ARG A 415 18.21 -0.27 24.86
C ARG A 415 18.43 0.73 23.74
N HIS A 416 18.36 2.02 24.07
CA HIS A 416 18.66 3.14 23.14
C HIS A 416 17.77 3.19 21.88
N LEU A 417 16.55 2.65 21.95
CA LEU A 417 15.58 2.76 20.88
C LEU A 417 15.17 4.22 20.69
N SER A 418 15.07 4.64 19.42
CA SER A 418 14.37 5.87 19.08
C SER A 418 12.90 5.53 18.89
N LEU A 419 12.00 6.24 19.56
CA LEU A 419 10.58 5.92 19.57
C LEU A 419 9.75 7.13 19.15
N ARG A 420 8.72 6.90 18.34
CA ARG A 420 7.65 7.87 18.07
C ARG A 420 6.29 7.20 18.20
N ARG A 421 5.51 7.66 19.16
CA ARG A 421 4.13 7.23 19.36
C ARG A 421 3.22 8.02 18.43
N SER A 422 2.33 7.32 17.72
CA SER A 422 1.23 7.94 16.99
C SER A 422 -0.09 7.34 17.46
N PRO A 423 -0.73 7.96 18.48
CA PRO A 423 -2.03 7.50 18.97
C PRO A 423 -3.12 7.56 17.90
N SER A 424 -3.10 8.59 17.04
CA SER A 424 -4.07 8.75 15.95
C SER A 424 -3.98 7.66 14.89
N SER A 425 -2.79 7.09 14.69
CA SER A 425 -2.55 6.01 13.73
C SER A 425 -2.42 4.63 14.40
N GLU A 426 -2.64 4.57 15.73
CA GLU A 426 -2.53 3.38 16.58
C GLU A 426 -1.22 2.60 16.37
N ALA A 427 -0.13 3.34 16.21
CA ALA A 427 1.17 2.80 15.86
C ALA A 427 2.31 3.40 16.71
N LEU A 428 3.32 2.58 16.95
CA LEU A 428 4.61 3.00 17.50
C LEU A 428 5.69 2.76 16.45
N PHE A 429 6.37 3.82 16.04
CA PHE A 429 7.57 3.72 15.20
C PHE A 429 8.80 3.62 16.09
N ALA A 430 9.69 2.71 15.74
CA ALA A 430 10.90 2.45 16.49
C ALA A 430 12.10 2.27 15.57
N LEU A 431 13.27 2.73 16.00
CA LEU A 431 14.56 2.48 15.35
C LEU A 431 15.54 1.95 16.38
N ASP A 432 16.03 0.73 16.17
CA ASP A 432 17.17 0.18 16.90
C ASP A 432 18.47 0.60 16.19
N PRO A 433 19.36 1.36 16.83
CA PRO A 433 20.61 1.80 16.21
C PRO A 433 21.52 0.64 15.76
N ARG A 434 21.35 -0.58 16.32
CA ARG A 434 22.14 -1.76 15.95
C ARG A 434 21.70 -2.38 14.63
N THR A 435 20.38 -2.47 14.41
CA THR A 435 19.81 -3.04 13.18
C THR A 435 19.58 -1.98 12.11
N GLN A 436 19.54 -0.70 12.52
CA GLN A 436 19.27 0.47 11.67
C GLN A 436 17.90 0.44 10.99
N ARG A 437 17.02 -0.51 11.32
CA ARG A 437 15.71 -0.66 10.71
C ARG A 437 14.65 0.16 11.41
N ILE A 438 13.81 0.83 10.62
CA ILE A 438 12.60 1.46 11.14
C ILE A 438 11.51 0.39 11.21
N VAL A 439 11.09 0.06 12.42
CA VAL A 439 10.03 -0.91 12.69
C VAL A 439 8.76 -0.17 13.07
N THR A 440 7.63 -0.58 12.49
CA THR A 440 6.31 -0.11 12.88
C THR A 440 5.61 -1.19 13.69
N LEU A 441 5.22 -0.86 14.92
CA LEU A 441 4.45 -1.71 15.80
C LEU A 441 2.99 -1.28 15.74
N ASN A 442 2.11 -2.18 15.32
CA ASN A 442 0.66 -1.97 15.43
C ASN A 442 0.23 -1.98 16.91
N LEU A 443 -1.01 -1.65 17.21
CA LEU A 443 -1.51 -1.53 18.59
C LEU A 443 -1.22 -2.78 19.46
N ALA A 444 -1.43 -3.98 18.91
CA ALA A 444 -1.16 -5.24 19.61
C ALA A 444 0.34 -5.42 19.93
N ALA A 445 1.21 -5.20 18.95
CA ALA A 445 2.66 -5.28 19.13
C ALA A 445 3.21 -4.16 20.03
N TRP A 446 2.62 -2.97 19.95
CA TRP A 446 2.94 -1.85 20.83
C TRP A 446 2.57 -2.18 22.28
N LEU A 447 1.37 -2.72 22.53
CA LEU A 447 0.97 -3.16 23.87
C LEU A 447 1.93 -4.23 24.41
N ALA A 448 2.24 -5.26 23.62
CA ALA A 448 3.20 -6.29 24.02
C ALA A 448 4.58 -5.69 24.34
N PHE A 449 5.07 -4.77 23.50
CA PHE A 449 6.30 -4.03 23.74
C PHE A 449 6.26 -3.21 25.05
N GLU A 450 5.18 -2.48 25.32
CA GLU A 450 5.04 -1.66 26.53
C GLU A 450 5.03 -2.50 27.81
N LEU A 451 4.49 -3.73 27.74
CA LEU A 451 4.45 -4.64 28.88
C LEU A 451 5.79 -5.32 29.19
N CYS A 452 6.75 -5.34 28.25
CA CYS A 452 8.07 -5.95 28.40
C CYS A 452 9.00 -5.16 29.33
N GLU A 453 8.83 -5.35 30.64
CA GLU A 453 9.64 -4.73 31.70
C GLU A 453 10.16 -5.81 32.67
N ASP A 454 11.10 -6.62 32.20
CA ASP A 454 11.68 -7.77 32.92
C ASP A 454 10.68 -8.85 33.36
N LYS A 455 9.55 -8.95 32.65
CA LYS A 455 8.48 -9.92 32.91
C LYS A 455 8.74 -11.25 32.21
N THR A 456 8.26 -12.34 32.82
CA THR A 456 8.17 -13.68 32.23
C THR A 456 7.01 -13.79 31.24
N GLU A 457 6.98 -14.85 30.43
CA GLU A 457 5.87 -15.10 29.49
C GLU A 457 4.51 -15.19 30.18
N GLU A 458 4.46 -15.80 31.37
CA GLU A 458 3.23 -15.95 32.14
C GLU A 458 2.73 -14.61 32.68
N GLU A 459 3.62 -13.78 33.22
CA GLU A 459 3.29 -12.42 33.68
C GLU A 459 2.86 -11.52 32.52
N LEU A 460 3.54 -11.62 31.36
CA LEU A 460 3.16 -10.90 30.15
C LEU A 460 1.80 -11.35 29.64
N LEU A 461 1.54 -12.66 29.53
CA LEU A 461 0.26 -13.20 29.10
C LEU A 461 -0.86 -12.74 30.03
N SER A 462 -0.65 -12.79 31.35
CA SER A 462 -1.63 -12.30 32.32
C SER A 462 -1.95 -10.81 32.11
N ALA A 463 -0.94 -9.96 32.00
CA ALA A 463 -1.13 -8.52 31.80
C ALA A 463 -1.75 -8.18 30.43
N TYR A 464 -1.33 -8.88 29.38
CA TYR A 464 -1.85 -8.70 28.01
C TYR A 464 -3.32 -9.14 27.91
N THR A 465 -3.66 -10.28 28.52
CA THR A 465 -5.03 -10.79 28.66
C THR A 465 -5.91 -9.79 29.39
N ALA A 466 -5.43 -9.25 30.52
CA ALA A 466 -6.16 -8.24 31.29
C ALA A 466 -6.38 -6.93 30.51
N SER A 467 -5.40 -6.51 29.71
CA SER A 467 -5.48 -5.28 28.92
C SER A 467 -6.46 -5.37 27.75
N LEU A 468 -6.57 -6.53 27.11
CA LEU A 468 -7.43 -6.72 25.93
C LEU A 468 -8.80 -7.35 26.25
N GLY A 469 -9.01 -7.82 27.48
CA GLY A 469 -10.24 -8.53 27.86
C GLY A 469 -10.44 -9.85 27.08
N LEU A 470 -9.36 -10.47 26.62
CA LEU A 470 -9.38 -11.73 25.87
C LEU A 470 -9.32 -12.94 26.82
N GLY A 471 -9.67 -14.14 26.32
CA GLY A 471 -9.30 -15.38 26.99
C GLY A 471 -7.80 -15.67 26.81
N ALA A 472 -7.16 -16.30 27.80
CA ALA A 472 -5.72 -16.57 27.81
C ALA A 472 -5.22 -17.31 26.55
N GLU A 473 -6.01 -18.24 26.00
CA GLU A 473 -5.65 -18.97 24.79
C GLU A 473 -5.57 -18.05 23.56
N ARG A 474 -6.59 -17.20 23.34
CA ARG A 474 -6.60 -16.22 22.25
C ARG A 474 -5.52 -15.16 22.44
N ALA A 475 -5.33 -14.70 23.66
CA ALA A 475 -4.28 -13.75 24.01
C ALA A 475 -2.89 -14.33 23.69
N TRP A 476 -2.62 -15.59 24.04
CA TRP A 476 -1.35 -16.24 23.74
C TRP A 476 -1.12 -16.47 22.24
N ALA A 477 -2.17 -16.87 21.51
CA ALA A 477 -2.10 -17.05 20.06
C ALA A 477 -1.70 -15.74 19.33
N GLN A 478 -2.01 -14.58 19.91
CA GLN A 478 -1.55 -13.28 19.42
C GLN A 478 -0.18 -12.90 19.98
N LEU A 479 0.03 -13.06 21.28
CA LEU A 479 1.21 -12.58 21.99
C LEU A 479 2.48 -13.34 21.62
N ALA A 480 2.43 -14.67 21.52
CA ALA A 480 3.61 -15.50 21.24
C ALA A 480 4.32 -15.12 19.92
N PRO A 481 3.66 -15.11 18.74
CA PRO A 481 4.31 -14.70 17.50
C PRO A 481 4.72 -13.22 17.51
N THR A 482 4.00 -12.38 18.27
CA THR A 482 4.34 -10.96 18.45
C THR A 482 5.65 -10.80 19.22
N LEU A 483 5.84 -11.56 20.32
CA LEU A 483 7.08 -11.54 21.10
C LEU A 483 8.27 -12.06 20.28
N GLU A 484 8.08 -13.12 19.50
CA GLU A 484 9.11 -13.63 18.58
C GLU A 484 9.52 -12.55 17.57
N GLY A 485 8.56 -11.84 16.97
CA GLY A 485 8.83 -10.74 16.05
C GLY A 485 9.54 -9.55 16.71
N LEU A 486 9.14 -9.18 17.94
CA LEU A 486 9.79 -8.12 18.72
C LEU A 486 11.23 -8.47 19.09
N VAL A 487 11.51 -9.73 19.40
CA VAL A 487 12.87 -10.21 19.67
C VAL A 487 13.71 -10.22 18.39
N ALA A 488 13.18 -10.77 17.29
CA ALA A 488 13.88 -10.85 16.02
C ALA A 488 14.23 -9.46 15.45
N SER A 489 13.41 -8.44 15.72
CA SER A 489 13.64 -7.06 15.29
C SER A 489 14.54 -6.24 16.23
N GLY A 490 14.96 -6.80 17.36
CA GLY A 490 15.77 -6.10 18.37
C GLY A 490 14.98 -5.12 19.26
N MET A 491 13.65 -5.04 19.08
CA MET A 491 12.78 -4.18 19.90
C MET A 491 12.67 -4.67 21.34
N VAL A 492 12.78 -5.99 21.55
CA VAL A 492 12.77 -6.64 22.85
C VAL A 492 13.96 -7.57 22.97
N GLU A 493 14.58 -7.62 24.15
CA GLU A 493 15.65 -8.55 24.48
C GLU A 493 15.08 -9.71 25.30
N ARG A 494 15.37 -10.95 24.87
CA ARG A 494 15.07 -12.16 25.63
C ARG A 494 16.24 -12.47 26.55
N LEU A 495 16.01 -12.37 27.86
CA LEU A 495 16.99 -12.68 28.87
C LEU A 495 16.92 -14.15 29.25
N PRO A 496 18.07 -14.88 29.26
CA PRO A 496 18.11 -16.21 29.83
C PRO A 496 17.74 -16.12 31.31
N ARG A 497 17.08 -17.17 31.81
CA ARG A 497 16.77 -17.30 33.23
C ARG A 497 18.07 -17.10 34.01
N ALA A 498 18.10 -16.12 34.91
CA ALA A 498 19.20 -15.97 35.85
C ALA A 498 19.39 -17.34 36.51
N ALA A 499 20.57 -17.95 36.31
CA ALA A 499 20.96 -19.09 37.09
C ALA A 499 20.76 -18.65 38.54
N ARG A 500 19.87 -19.33 39.28
CA ARG A 500 19.79 -19.10 40.72
C ARG A 500 21.21 -19.26 41.21
N ASP A 501 21.79 -18.18 41.73
CA ASP A 501 23.07 -18.25 42.41
C ASP A 501 22.97 -19.41 43.38
N SER A 502 23.64 -20.52 43.05
CA SER A 502 23.87 -21.64 43.96
C SER A 502 24.94 -21.19 44.96
N GLY A 503 24.63 -20.11 45.66
CA GLY A 503 25.36 -19.62 46.82
C GLY A 503 24.80 -20.30 48.06
N GLY A 504 25.51 -21.32 48.53
CA GLY A 504 25.46 -21.73 49.92
C GLY A 504 24.88 -23.12 50.19
N ALA A 505 25.76 -24.13 50.16
CA ALA A 505 25.96 -25.01 51.31
C ALA A 505 27.31 -25.72 51.16
N SER A 506 28.39 -25.01 51.48
CA SER A 506 29.57 -25.69 52.02
C SER A 506 29.25 -26.00 53.48
N ARG A 507 29.15 -27.28 53.83
CA ARG A 507 29.48 -27.79 55.15
C ARG A 507 30.35 -29.01 54.98
#